data_AF-A0A9D6G855-F1
#
_entry.id   AF-A0A9D6G855-F1
#
_cell.length_a   1.000
_cell.length_b   1.000
_cell.length_c   1.000
_cell.angle_alpha   90.00
_cell.angle_beta   90.00
_cell.angle_gamma   90.00
#
_symmetry.space_group_name_H-M   'P 1'
#
loop_
_entity.id
_entity.type
_entity.pdbx_description
1 polymer ?
#
loop_
_entity_poly.entity_id
_entity_poly.type
_entity_poly.pdbx_seq_one_letter_code
_entity_poly.pdbx_strand_id
1 'polypeptide(L)' 'MNATLLACPKCRVAVPVRKRLLLVLPNGEKYEYVCPQCGSTCGDTIEPPARPF' A
#
# COMPACT_ATOMS: atom_id res chain seq x y z
N MET A 1 -13.88 -6.63 3.33
CA MET A 1 -12.50 -7.07 3.63
C MET A 1 -11.63 -6.85 2.38
N ASN A 2 -10.95 -5.71 2.24
CA ASN A 2 -9.97 -5.50 1.15
C ASN A 2 -8.57 -5.85 1.66
N ALA A 3 -8.32 -7.14 1.85
CA ALA A 3 -6.97 -7.62 2.09
C ALA A 3 -6.30 -7.81 0.73
N THR A 4 -5.66 -6.77 0.21
CA THR A 4 -4.83 -6.88 -1.01
C THR A 4 -3.71 -7.87 -0.70
N LEU A 5 -3.78 -9.07 -1.25
CA LEU A 5 -2.70 -10.05 -1.18
C LEU A 5 -1.68 -9.67 -2.25
N LEU A 6 -0.47 -9.32 -1.83
CA LEU A 6 0.62 -8.95 -2.73
C LEU A 6 1.80 -9.90 -2.51
N ALA A 7 2.44 -10.28 -3.60
CA ALA A 7 3.64 -11.11 -3.56
C ALA A 7 4.80 -10.26 -3.00
N CYS A 8 5.31 -10.64 -1.84
CA CYS A 8 6.47 -9.95 -1.27
C CYS A 8 7.75 -10.41 -1.97
N PRO A 9 8.60 -9.51 -2.50
CA PRO A 9 9.84 -9.90 -3.17
C PRO A 9 10.86 -10.56 -2.22
N LYS A 10 10.84 -10.24 -0.92
CA LYS A 10 11.71 -10.89 0.07
C LYS A 10 11.19 -12.22 0.57
N CYS A 11 9.90 -12.29 0.94
CA CYS A 11 9.33 -13.53 1.46
C CYS A 11 9.07 -14.54 0.33
N ARG A 12 8.90 -14.08 -0.92
CA ARG A 12 8.49 -14.87 -2.09
C ARG A 12 7.17 -15.61 -1.89
N VAL A 13 6.29 -15.05 -1.07
CA VAL A 13 4.94 -15.57 -0.79
C VAL A 13 3.93 -14.43 -0.93
N ALA A 14 2.71 -14.78 -1.33
CA ALA A 14 1.57 -13.88 -1.26
C ALA A 14 1.19 -13.66 0.21
N VAL A 15 1.31 -12.42 0.67
CA VAL A 15 1.00 -12.04 2.06
C VAL A 15 -0.02 -10.92 2.08
N PRO A 16 -0.85 -10.83 3.12
CA PRO A 16 -1.73 -9.69 3.30
C PRO A 16 -0.88 -8.46 3.59
N VAL A 17 -0.78 -7.54 2.63
CA VAL A 17 -0.02 -6.32 2.84
C VAL A 17 -0.81 -5.31 3.66
N ARG A 18 -0.08 -4.46 4.39
CA ARG A 18 -0.67 -3.32 5.07
C ARG A 18 -0.43 -2.07 4.24
N LYS A 19 -1.47 -1.27 4.08
CA LYS A 19 -1.41 0.01 3.40
C LYS A 19 -1.02 1.09 4.40
N ARG A 20 0.00 1.89 4.07
CA ARG A 20 0.51 2.98 4.90
C ARG A 20 0.52 4.26 4.09
N LEU A 21 -0.08 5.33 4.61
CA LEU A 21 -0.02 6.65 3.97
C LEU A 21 1.43 7.14 3.99
N LEU A 22 1.98 7.42 2.80
CA LEU A 22 3.29 8.03 2.64
C LEU A 22 3.17 9.55 2.56
N LEU A 23 2.30 10.04 1.69
CA LEU A 23 2.21 11.44 1.35
C LEU A 23 0.77 11.84 1.05
N VAL A 24 0.36 13.01 1.54
CA VAL A 24 -0.87 13.67 1.09
C VAL A 24 -0.46 14.66 -0.01
N LEU A 25 -1.01 14.46 -1.21
CA LEU A 25 -0.81 15.30 -2.38
C LEU A 25 -2.07 16.16 -2.61
N PRO A 26 -1.97 17.30 -3.33
CA PRO A 26 -3.15 18.12 -3.64
C PRO A 26 -4.21 17.38 -4.48
N ASN A 27 -3.76 16.39 -5.26
CA ASN A 27 -4.57 15.60 -6.19
C ASN A 27 -4.88 14.18 -5.67
N GLY A 28 -4.54 13.85 -4.42
CA GLY A 28 -4.78 12.52 -3.86
C GLY A 28 -3.84 12.14 -2.73
N GLU A 29 -3.88 10.88 -2.33
CA GLU A 29 -3.09 10.34 -1.24
C GLU A 29 -2.21 9.21 -1.78
N LYS A 30 -0.90 9.33 -1.58
CA LYS A 30 0.07 8.29 -1.91
C LYS A 30 0.21 7.35 -0.74
N TYR A 31 -0.01 6.07 -1.01
CA TYR A 31 0.12 4.99 -0.07
C TYR A 31 1.18 3.99 -0.51
N GLU A 32 1.81 3.35 0.46
CA GLU A 32 2.72 2.24 0.26
C GLU A 32 2.14 0.96 0.86
N TYR A 33 2.35 -0.14 0.16
CA TYR A 33 2.06 -1.48 0.64
C TYR A 33 3.31 -2.10 1.23
N VAL A 34 3.25 -2.41 2.52
CA VAL A 34 4.36 -3.03 3.24
C VAL A 34 3.99 -4.45 3.68
N CYS A 35 4.96 -5.35 3.56
CA CYS A 35 4.85 -6.69 4.09
C CYS A 35 4.86 -6.63 5.63
N PRO A 36 3.83 -7.11 6.34
CA PRO A 36 3.81 -7.09 7.80
C PRO A 36 4.79 -8.10 8.43
N GLN A 37 5.34 -9.02 7.65
CA GLN A 37 6.28 -10.04 8.13
C GLN A 37 7.73 -9.54 8.08
N CYS A 38 8.14 -8.94 6.96
CA CYS A 38 9.54 -8.53 6.75
C CYS A 38 9.73 -7.00 6.63
N GLY A 39 8.65 -6.22 6.67
CA GLY A 39 8.69 -4.75 6.55
C GLY A 39 9.09 -4.22 5.17
N SER A 40 9.23 -5.09 4.16
CA SER A 40 9.63 -4.66 2.82
C SER A 40 8.45 -4.10 2.04
N THR A 41 8.71 -3.05 1.27
CA THR A 41 7.77 -2.46 0.34
C THR A 41 7.45 -3.45 -0.78
N CYS A 42 6.17 -3.82 -0.89
CA CYS A 42 5.64 -4.68 -1.95
C CYS A 42 5.13 -3.87 -3.14
N GLY A 43 4.88 -2.56 -2.96
CA GLY A 43 4.46 -1.65 -4.02
C GLY A 43 3.86 -0.37 -3.44
N ASP A 44 3.51 0.57 -4.31
CA ASP A 44 2.83 1.81 -3.96
C ASP A 44 1.57 2.02 -4.82
N THR A 45 0.64 2.81 -4.29
CA THR A 45 -0.57 3.23 -5.00
C THR A 45 -0.85 4.70 -4.70
N ILE A 46 -1.44 5.39 -5.66
CA ILE A 46 -1.95 6.75 -5.48
C ILE A 46 -3.46 6.66 -5.62
N GLU A 47 -4.17 7.01 -4.55
CA GLU A 47 -5.61 7.10 -4.59
C GLU A 47 -6.05 8.55 -4.76
N PRO A 48 -7.10 8.81 -5.56
CA PRO A 48 -7.70 10.13 -5.63
C PRO A 48 -8.24 10.54 -4.25
N PRO A 49 -8.36 11.84 -3.97
CA PRO A 49 -8.81 12.31 -2.67
C PRO A 49 -10.22 11.78 -2.43
N ALA A 50 -10.49 11.29 -1.22
CA ALA A 50 -11.77 10.68 -0.86
C ALA A 50 -12.97 11.65 -0.96
N ARG A 51 -12.73 12.94 -1.21
CA ARG A 51 -13.74 13.95 -1.49
C ARG A 51 -13.27 14.88 -2.61
N PRO A 52 -14.05 15.03 -3.69
CA PRO A 52 -13.95 16.24 -4.50
C PRO A 52 -14.47 17.40 -3.65
N PHE A 53 -13.73 18.51 -3.61
CA PHE A 53 -14.25 19.79 -3.13
C PHE A 53 -15.33 20.31 -4.08
#